data_AF-A0A835QCE6-F1
#
_entry.id   AF-A0A835QCE6-F1
#
_cell.length_a   1.000
_cell.length_b   1.000
_cell.length_c   1.000
_cell.angle_alpha   90.00
_cell.angle_beta   90.00
_cell.angle_gamma   90.00
#
_symmetry.space_group_name_H-M   'P 1'
#
loop_
_entity.id
_entity.type
_entity.pdbx_description
1 polymer ?
#
loop_
_entity_poly.entity_id
_entity_poly.type
_entity_poly.pdbx_seq_one_letter_code
_entity_poly.pdbx_strand_id
1 'polypeptide(L)'
;MAASSTSSSVGGPLERRGIPAATFVEDVQTYLTQLGLDANSALAFLQERLQQYKIVEMKLLAQQRDLQAKIPDIEKCLDIVATLQAKKDAGEALIADFEVSEASIQGHK
;
A
#
# COMPACT_ATOMS: atom_id res chain seq x y z
N MET A 1 18.38 -41.82 -8.36
CA MET A 1 18.03 -40.50 -8.92
C MET A 1 17.10 -39.80 -7.94
N ALA A 2 17.32 -38.52 -7.69
CA ALA A 2 16.84 -37.77 -6.52
C ALA A 2 15.32 -37.54 -6.53
N ALA A 3 14.68 -37.78 -5.38
CA ALA A 3 13.33 -37.29 -5.08
C ALA A 3 13.45 -35.91 -4.45
N SER A 4 12.96 -34.87 -5.12
CA SER A 4 12.84 -33.52 -4.57
C SER A 4 11.36 -33.13 -4.51
N SER A 5 10.67 -33.68 -3.52
CA SER A 5 9.38 -33.18 -3.07
C SER A 5 9.61 -32.11 -2.00
N THR A 6 9.66 -30.84 -2.39
CA THR A 6 9.49 -29.72 -1.47
C THR A 6 8.31 -28.88 -1.93
N SER A 7 7.12 -29.27 -1.48
CA SER A 7 5.93 -28.42 -1.53
C SER A 7 6.05 -27.38 -0.41
N SER A 8 6.90 -26.38 -0.62
CA SER A 8 7.01 -25.24 0.29
C SER A 8 5.84 -24.28 0.03
N SER A 9 4.68 -24.61 0.60
CA SER A 9 3.60 -23.64 0.84
C SER A 9 4.02 -22.69 1.97
N VAL A 10 5.02 -21.85 1.70
CA VAL A 10 5.35 -20.71 2.56
C VAL A 10 4.37 -19.61 2.19
N GLY A 11 3.29 -19.52 2.95
CA GLY A 11 2.34 -18.40 2.89
C GLY A 11 3.07 -17.09 3.19
N GLY A 12 3.53 -16.41 2.13
CA GLY A 12 4.23 -15.14 2.22
C GLY A 12 3.29 -14.00 2.65
N PRO A 13 3.83 -12.79 2.94
CA PRO A 13 3.05 -11.61 3.31
C PRO A 13 1.90 -11.25 2.35
N LEU A 14 1.95 -11.75 1.10
CA LEU A 14 0.96 -11.55 0.06
C LEU A 14 -0.39 -12.24 0.38
N GLU A 15 -0.38 -13.41 1.03
CA GLU A 15 -1.61 -14.12 1.35
C GLU A 15 -2.43 -13.41 2.43
N ARG A 16 -1.77 -12.67 3.35
CA ARG A 16 -2.46 -11.83 4.34
C ARG A 16 -3.18 -10.63 3.72
N ARG A 17 -2.80 -10.22 2.51
CA ARG A 17 -3.51 -9.18 1.73
C ARG A 17 -4.66 -9.74 0.90
N GLY A 18 -4.95 -11.05 1.02
CA GLY A 18 -5.94 -11.74 0.19
C GLY A 18 -5.48 -11.94 -1.25
N ILE A 19 -4.16 -11.82 -1.53
CA ILE A 19 -3.58 -12.03 -2.84
C ILE A 19 -3.03 -13.46 -2.88
N PRO A 20 -3.71 -14.42 -3.54
CA PRO A 20 -3.14 -15.74 -3.73
C PRO A 20 -1.87 -15.65 -4.56
N ALA A 21 -0.82 -16.38 -4.18
CA ALA A 21 0.41 -16.41 -4.94
C ALA A 21 0.15 -16.93 -6.37
N ALA A 22 0.65 -16.23 -7.37
CA ALA A 22 0.58 -16.69 -8.75
C ALA A 22 1.55 -17.85 -8.93
N THR A 23 1.03 -19.04 -9.23
CA THR A 23 1.86 -20.21 -9.58
C THR A 23 2.32 -20.09 -11.02
N PHE A 24 3.62 -20.27 -11.26
CA PHE A 24 4.15 -20.36 -12.61
C PHE A 24 3.71 -21.68 -13.26
N VAL A 25 3.27 -21.62 -14.51
CA VAL A 25 2.81 -22.78 -15.27
C VAL A 25 3.88 -23.15 -16.29
N GLU A 26 4.63 -24.22 -16.03
CA GLU A 26 5.68 -24.71 -16.94
C GLU A 26 5.09 -25.53 -18.10
N ASP A 27 4.12 -26.39 -17.80
CA ASP A 27 3.39 -27.17 -18.80
C ASP A 27 1.88 -27.01 -18.61
N VAL A 28 1.23 -26.50 -19.66
CA VAL A 28 -0.21 -26.24 -19.69
C VAL A 28 -1.01 -27.54 -19.61
N GLN A 29 -0.53 -28.63 -20.22
CA GLN A 29 -1.27 -29.89 -20.24
C GLN A 29 -1.28 -30.57 -18.87
N THR A 30 -0.11 -30.59 -18.20
CA THR A 30 0.01 -31.04 -16.81
C THR A 30 -0.80 -30.16 -15.86
N TYR A 31 -0.81 -28.85 -16.06
CA TYR A 31 -1.60 -27.92 -15.24
C TYR A 31 -3.11 -28.17 -15.38
N LEU A 32 -3.64 -28.28 -16.59
CA LEU A 32 -5.06 -28.55 -16.83
C LEU A 32 -5.50 -29.90 -16.24
N THR A 33 -4.66 -30.94 -16.40
CA THR A 33 -4.96 -32.28 -15.85
C THR A 33 -4.90 -32.32 -14.33
N GLN A 34 -3.96 -31.60 -13.71
CA GLN A 34 -3.88 -31.48 -12.25
C GLN A 34 -5.07 -30.71 -11.65
N LEU A 35 -5.56 -29.70 -12.36
CA LEU A 35 -6.76 -28.97 -11.97
C LEU A 35 -8.06 -29.75 -12.29
N GLY A 36 -8.02 -30.68 -13.24
CA GLY A 36 -9.21 -31.39 -13.72
C GLY A 36 -10.16 -30.50 -14.53
N LEU A 37 -9.64 -29.41 -15.10
CA LEU A 37 -10.42 -28.42 -15.87
C LEU A 37 -10.19 -28.59 -17.37
N ASP A 38 -11.23 -28.34 -18.16
CA ASP A 38 -11.11 -28.14 -19.60
C ASP A 38 -10.53 -26.76 -19.92
N ALA A 39 -10.06 -26.56 -21.16
CA ALA A 39 -9.36 -25.33 -21.54
C ALA A 39 -10.21 -24.05 -21.32
N ASN A 40 -11.53 -24.11 -21.56
CA ASN A 40 -12.39 -22.93 -21.41
C ASN A 40 -12.63 -22.59 -19.94
N SER A 41 -12.85 -23.58 -19.08
CA SER A 41 -13.00 -23.34 -17.63
C SER A 41 -11.70 -22.84 -17.00
N ALA A 42 -10.55 -23.35 -17.44
CA ALA A 42 -9.26 -22.88 -16.94
C ALA A 42 -8.98 -21.42 -17.35
N LEU A 43 -9.36 -21.02 -18.57
CA LEU A 43 -9.29 -19.61 -18.98
C LEU A 43 -10.20 -18.71 -18.15
N ALA A 44 -11.43 -19.14 -17.88
CA ALA A 44 -12.36 -18.39 -17.02
C ALA A 44 -11.80 -18.22 -15.59
N PHE A 45 -11.23 -19.29 -15.02
CA PHE A 45 -10.58 -19.26 -13.71
C PHE A 45 -9.38 -18.29 -13.67
N LEU A 46 -8.53 -18.31 -14.70
CA LEU A 46 -7.39 -17.39 -14.79
C LEU A 46 -7.85 -15.94 -14.97
N GLN A 47 -8.93 -15.69 -15.72
CA GLN A 47 -9.51 -14.36 -15.86
C GLN A 47 -10.05 -13.82 -14.53
N GLU A 48 -10.73 -14.67 -13.75
CA GLU A 48 -11.19 -14.29 -12.41
C GLU A 48 -10.02 -13.92 -11.50
N ARG A 49 -8.97 -14.74 -11.48
CA ARG A 49 -7.76 -14.48 -10.69
C ARG A 49 -7.04 -13.20 -11.13
N LEU A 50 -6.98 -12.94 -12.43
CA LEU A 50 -6.44 -11.69 -12.98
C LEU A 50 -7.26 -10.48 -12.49
N GLN A 51 -8.59 -10.58 -12.49
CA GLN A 51 -9.46 -9.51 -12.00
C GLN A 51 -9.23 -9.23 -10.50
N GLN A 52 -9.06 -10.26 -9.69
CA GLN A 52 -8.72 -10.12 -8.27
C GLN A 52 -7.38 -9.36 -8.10
N TYR A 53 -6.36 -9.72 -8.87
CA TYR A 53 -5.07 -9.01 -8.83
C TYR A 53 -5.19 -7.53 -9.19
N LYS A 54 -5.94 -7.19 -10.25
CA LYS A 54 -6.17 -5.79 -10.62
C LYS A 54 -6.82 -4.97 -9.51
N ILE A 55 -7.80 -5.53 -8.82
CA ILE A 55 -8.47 -4.85 -7.70
C ILE A 55 -7.48 -4.57 -6.57
N VAL A 56 -6.63 -5.54 -6.24
CA VAL A 56 -5.65 -5.36 -5.17
C VAL A 56 -4.54 -4.39 -5.58
N GLU A 57 -4.07 -4.45 -6.82
CA GLU A 57 -3.14 -3.47 -7.39
C GLU A 57 -3.68 -2.05 -7.27
N MET A 58 -4.93 -1.82 -7.68
CA MET A 58 -5.57 -0.51 -7.58
C MET A 58 -5.65 -0.01 -6.14
N LYS A 59 -6.01 -0.89 -5.18
CA LYS A 59 -6.01 -0.55 -3.75
C LYS A 59 -4.62 -0.18 -3.24
N LEU A 60 -3.59 -0.92 -3.66
CA LEU A 60 -2.22 -0.71 -3.23
C LEU A 60 -1.65 0.60 -3.77
N LEU A 61 -1.96 0.94 -5.03
CA LEU A 61 -1.60 2.22 -5.64
C LEU A 61 -2.34 3.40 -4.97
N ALA A 62 -3.60 3.22 -4.59
CA ALA A 62 -4.33 4.25 -3.83
C ALA A 62 -3.68 4.48 -2.45
N GLN A 63 -3.42 3.41 -1.69
CA GLN A 63 -2.72 3.49 -0.41
C GLN A 63 -1.34 4.15 -0.54
N GLN A 64 -0.59 3.81 -1.59
CA GLN A 64 0.70 4.43 -1.86
C GLN A 64 0.55 5.94 -2.06
N ARG A 65 -0.42 6.39 -2.86
CA ARG A 65 -0.68 7.82 -3.08
C ARG A 65 -1.08 8.54 -1.79
N ASP A 66 -1.95 7.95 -1.00
CA ASP A 66 -2.38 8.51 0.28
C ASP A 66 -1.22 8.67 1.27
N LEU A 67 -0.33 7.67 1.30
CA LEU A 67 0.89 7.73 2.12
C LEU A 67 1.86 8.79 1.59
N GLN A 68 2.08 8.85 0.28
CA GLN A 68 2.95 9.86 -0.35
C GLN A 68 2.46 11.28 -0.10
N ALA A 69 1.14 11.51 -0.10
CA ALA A 69 0.57 12.81 0.21
C ALA A 69 0.81 13.24 1.67
N LYS A 70 0.93 12.28 2.60
CA LYS A 70 1.18 12.56 4.03
C LYS A 70 2.65 12.86 4.36
N ILE A 71 3.58 12.38 3.54
CA ILE A 71 5.02 12.61 3.74
C ILE A 71 5.35 14.11 3.90
N PRO A 72 4.97 15.02 2.98
CA PRO A 72 5.34 16.43 3.10
C PRO A 72 4.71 17.11 4.32
N ASP A 73 3.52 16.71 4.74
CA ASP A 73 2.88 17.27 5.93
C ASP A 73 3.63 16.85 7.20
N ILE A 74 4.08 15.59 7.27
CA ILE A 74 4.90 15.09 8.38
C ILE A 74 6.26 15.79 8.42
N GLU A 75 6.90 15.98 7.26
CA GLU A 75 8.17 16.71 7.15
C GLU A 75 8.03 18.15 7.65
N LYS A 76 6.98 18.87 7.21
CA LYS A 76 6.69 20.22 7.72
C LYS A 76 6.46 20.25 9.22
N CYS A 77 5.71 19.29 9.77
CA CYS A 77 5.49 19.19 11.21
C CYS A 77 6.83 19.03 11.96
N LEU A 78 7.74 18.20 11.43
CA LEU A 78 9.07 18.00 12.02
C LEU A 78 9.92 19.27 11.94
N ASP A 79 9.91 19.96 10.81
CA ASP A 79 10.65 21.23 10.64
C ASP A 79 10.17 22.29 11.64
N ILE A 80 8.84 22.40 11.84
CA ILE A 80 8.28 23.31 12.85
C ILE A 80 8.78 22.92 14.24
N VAL A 81 8.72 21.65 14.63
CA VAL A 81 9.20 21.19 15.94
C VAL A 81 10.71 21.47 16.11
N ALA A 82 11.52 21.23 15.07
CA ALA A 82 12.95 21.50 15.10
C ALA A 82 13.25 23.00 15.29
N THR A 83 12.52 23.88 14.58
CA THR A 83 12.69 25.33 14.75
C THR A 83 12.26 25.81 16.15
N LEU A 84 11.19 25.24 16.71
CA LEU A 84 10.76 25.55 18.09
C LEU A 84 11.78 25.08 19.13
N GLN A 85 12.37 23.89 18.94
CA GLN A 85 13.44 23.38 19.82
C GLN A 85 14.68 24.27 19.74
N ALA A 86 15.13 24.64 18.54
CA ALA A 86 16.29 25.51 18.36
C ALA A 86 16.10 26.88 19.03
N LYS A 87 14.91 27.49 18.92
CA LYS A 87 14.59 28.76 19.59
C LYS A 87 14.60 28.64 21.12
N LYS A 88 14.10 27.52 21.64
CA LYS A 88 14.15 27.21 23.08
C LYS A 88 15.58 27.10 23.58
N ASP A 89 16.44 26.38 22.85
CA ASP A 89 17.84 26.17 23.24
C ASP A 89 18.67 27.46 23.11
N ALA A 90 18.31 28.35 22.17
CA ALA A 90 18.90 29.67 22.02
C ALA A 90 18.47 30.69 23.10
N GLY A 91 17.48 30.34 23.94
CA GLY A 91 16.96 31.23 24.98
C GLY A 91 16.17 32.43 24.45
N GLU A 92 15.73 32.39 23.18
CA GLU A 92 14.93 33.44 22.57
C GLU A 92 13.48 33.37 23.07
N ALA A 93 12.91 34.52 23.46
CA ALA A 93 11.50 34.61 23.82
C ALA A 93 10.64 34.32 22.59
N LEU A 94 9.89 33.21 22.63
CA LEU A 94 9.04 32.80 21.53
C LEU A 94 7.76 33.64 21.52
N ILE A 95 7.68 34.59 20.59
CA ILE A 95 6.46 35.36 20.30
C ILE A 95 5.71 34.60 19.20
N ALA A 96 4.50 34.13 19.50
CA ALA A 96 3.64 33.44 18.56
C ALA A 96 2.23 34.05 18.62
N ASP A 97 1.68 34.36 17.46
CA ASP A 97 0.28 34.74 17.32
C ASP A 97 -0.55 33.45 17.21
N PHE A 98 -1.48 33.25 18.15
CA PHE A 98 -2.33 32.06 18.18
C PHE A 98 -3.59 32.30 17.34
N GLU A 99 -3.92 31.39 16.44
CA GLU A 99 -5.18 31.46 15.71
C GLU A 99 -6.36 31.18 16.65
N VAL A 100 -7.17 32.21 16.94
CA VAL A 100 -8.30 32.14 17.88
C VAL A 100 -9.62 31.71 17.19
N SER A 101 -9.72 31.81 15.86
CA SER A 101 -10.87 31.32 15.07
C SER A 101 -10.55 31.21 13.57
N GLU A 102 -11.09 30.19 12.89
CA GLU A 102 -10.99 29.96 11.43
C GLU A 102 -11.83 30.94 10.57
N ALA A 103 -12.64 31.79 11.22
CA ALA A 103 -13.59 32.68 10.56
C ALA A 103 -13.04 34.11 10.46
N SER A 104 -12.68 34.51 9.23
CA SER A 104 -12.48 35.90 8.86
C SER A 104 -13.68 36.75 9.31
N ILE A 105 -13.47 37.66 10.26
CA ILE A 105 -14.38 38.78 10.47
C ILE A 105 -14.18 39.71 9.27
N GLN A 106 -14.97 39.51 8.21
CA GLN A 106 -15.16 40.50 7.16
C GLN A 106 -16.01 41.64 7.73
N GLY A 107 -15.40 42.46 8.59
CA GLY A 107 -15.96 43.72 9.06
C GLY A 107 -15.57 44.83 8.11
N HIS A 108 -16.19 44.89 6.92
CA HIS A 108 -16.16 46.12 6.13
C HIS A 108 -17.00 47.19 6.84
N LYS A 109 -16.31 48.29 7.11
CA LYS A 109 -16.83 49.56 7.62
C LYS A 109 -17.77 50.24 6.62
#